data_AF-A0A3C0JGC7-F1
#
_entry.id   AF-A0A3C0JGC7-F1
#
_cell.length_a   1.000
_cell.length_b   1.000
_cell.length_c   1.000
_cell.angle_alpha   90.00
_cell.angle_beta   90.00
_cell.angle_gamma   90.00
#
_symmetry.space_group_name_H-M   'P 1'
#
loop_
_entity.id
_entity.type
_entity.pdbx_description
1 polymer ?
#
loop_
_entity_poly.entity_id
_entity_poly.type
_entity_poly.pdbx_seq_one_letter_code
_entity_poly.pdbx_strand_id
1 'polypeptide(L)'
;MKNNNFTISYKINPTDFPQASTSLELKKHNNNWVLKGVYGMYSENEVNRIISEDEVQAVITKLEHSKLPVLPSEIVGCDGAFQEIKLARGVGHIIYRWWDDELEGYKVLDKLVDTLLEWGRIDYGKCKM
;
A
#
# COMPACT_ATOMS: atom_id res chain seq x y z
N MET A 1 -1.97 -26.27 7.19
CA MET A 1 -1.94 -24.79 7.32
C MET A 1 -1.70 -24.22 5.93
N LYS A 2 -2.63 -23.42 5.38
CA LYS A 2 -2.37 -22.73 4.10
C LYS A 2 -1.31 -21.67 4.36
N ASN A 3 -0.10 -21.85 3.83
CA ASN A 3 0.90 -20.78 3.77
C ASN A 3 0.34 -19.70 2.83
N ASN A 4 -0.42 -18.77 3.38
CA ASN A 4 -0.80 -17.54 2.68
C ASN A 4 0.44 -16.65 2.64
N ASN A 5 1.34 -16.95 1.70
CA ASN A 5 2.43 -16.06 1.29
C ASN A 5 1.83 -14.92 0.46
N PHE A 6 0.97 -14.11 1.09
CA PHE A 6 0.36 -12.93 0.50
C PHE A 6 1.11 -11.70 0.99
N THR A 7 1.49 -10.84 0.06
CA THR A 7 2.19 -9.58 0.33
C THR A 7 1.46 -8.47 -0.39
N ILE A 8 1.27 -7.34 0.30
CA ILE A 8 0.78 -6.09 -0.27
C ILE A 8 1.89 -5.06 -0.13
N SER A 9 2.33 -4.46 -1.23
CA SER A 9 3.30 -3.37 -1.20
C SER A 9 2.70 -2.13 -1.85
N TYR A 10 2.87 -0.97 -1.23
CA TYR A 10 2.47 0.33 -1.76
C TYR A 10 3.66 1.27 -1.82
N LYS A 11 3.81 2.00 -2.92
CA LYS A 11 4.90 2.95 -3.14
C LYS A 11 4.39 4.23 -3.80
N ILE A 12 4.88 5.36 -3.31
CA ILE A 12 4.79 6.67 -3.97
C ILE A 12 6.20 7.05 -4.38
N ASN A 13 6.42 7.23 -5.67
CA ASN A 13 7.69 7.68 -6.23
C ASN A 13 7.56 9.12 -6.74
N PRO A 14 8.04 10.12 -5.98
CA PRO A 14 8.04 11.51 -6.42
C PRO A 14 9.17 11.75 -7.44
N THR A 15 8.92 12.60 -8.43
CA THR A 15 9.94 12.98 -9.44
C THR A 15 10.68 14.26 -9.14
N ASP A 16 10.13 15.13 -8.30
CA ASP A 16 10.77 16.37 -7.90
C ASP A 16 11.45 16.23 -6.53
N PHE A 17 12.77 16.34 -6.55
CA PHE A 17 13.61 16.40 -5.35
C PHE A 17 13.46 17.78 -4.67
N PRO A 18 13.38 17.88 -3.33
CA PRO A 18 13.25 16.81 -2.34
C PRO A 18 11.79 16.66 -1.89
N GLN A 19 11.16 15.53 -2.20
CA GLN A 19 9.94 15.10 -1.53
C GLN A 19 10.17 13.74 -0.90
N ALA A 20 9.66 13.55 0.31
CA ALA A 20 9.80 12.28 1.04
C ALA A 20 9.09 11.16 0.26
N SER A 21 9.66 9.97 0.27
CA SER A 21 9.05 8.81 -0.36
C SER A 21 8.21 8.03 0.65
N THR A 22 7.13 7.42 0.17
CA THR A 22 6.35 6.47 0.96
C THR A 22 6.46 5.09 0.32
N SER A 23 6.89 4.10 1.10
CA SER A 23 7.02 2.71 0.67
C SER A 23 6.62 1.81 1.83
N LEU A 24 5.46 1.19 1.76
CA LEU A 24 4.91 0.31 2.79
C LEU A 24 4.76 -1.12 2.26
N GLU A 25 5.09 -2.11 3.07
CA GLU A 25 4.93 -3.53 2.76
C GLU A 25 4.26 -4.25 3.92
N LEU A 26 3.09 -4.84 3.67
CA LEU A 26 2.39 -5.73 4.58
C LEU A 26 2.69 -7.17 4.23
N LYS A 27 3.27 -7.91 5.17
CA LYS A 27 3.62 -9.34 4.99
C LYS A 27 3.50 -10.11 6.30
N LYS A 28 3.20 -11.40 6.20
CA LYS A 28 3.19 -12.31 7.35
C LYS A 28 4.62 -12.72 7.75
N HIS A 29 4.96 -12.54 9.03
CA HIS A 29 6.23 -12.90 9.64
C HIS A 29 5.99 -13.59 10.99
N ASN A 30 6.42 -14.86 11.14
CA ASN A 30 6.27 -15.64 12.37
C ASN A 30 4.86 -15.58 12.97
N ASN A 31 3.84 -15.87 12.15
CA ASN A 31 2.39 -15.79 12.45
C ASN A 31 1.79 -14.40 12.62
N ASN A 32 2.58 -13.33 12.68
CA ASN A 32 2.05 -11.97 12.78
C ASN A 32 2.04 -11.29 11.41
N TRP A 33 1.01 -10.49 11.14
CA TRP A 33 1.05 -9.56 10.02
C TRP A 33 1.83 -8.33 10.42
N VAL A 34 2.84 -7.98 9.62
CA VAL A 34 3.73 -6.86 9.91
C VAL A 34 3.73 -5.92 8.72
N LEU A 35 3.39 -4.67 8.98
CA LEU A 35 3.53 -3.55 8.05
C LEU A 35 4.89 -2.90 8.29
N LYS A 36 5.75 -2.88 7.27
CA LYS A 36 7.09 -2.31 7.34
C LYS A 36 7.35 -1.32 6.22
N GLY A 37 8.26 -0.38 6.45
CA GLY A 37 8.82 0.45 5.38
C GLY A 37 9.02 1.89 5.84
N VAL A 38 8.77 2.82 4.93
CA VAL A 38 8.97 4.25 5.15
C VAL A 38 7.67 4.98 4.85
N TYR A 39 7.26 5.87 5.75
CA TYR A 39 6.17 6.81 5.54
C TYR A 39 6.73 8.23 5.55
N GLY A 40 6.49 8.97 4.47
CA GLY A 40 6.90 10.36 4.41
C GLY A 40 6.18 11.13 3.32
N MET A 41 5.50 12.21 3.76
CA MET A 41 5.07 13.33 2.90
C MET A 41 6.11 14.45 2.87
N TYR A 42 6.75 14.71 4.03
CA TYR A 42 7.75 15.79 4.22
C TYR A 42 9.05 15.31 4.87
N SER A 43 8.97 14.27 5.70
CA SER A 43 10.11 13.56 6.29
C SER A 43 9.84 12.07 6.27
N GLU A 44 10.87 11.29 6.03
CA GLU A 44 10.80 9.83 6.02
C GLU A 44 10.86 9.29 7.44
N ASN A 45 9.90 8.46 7.81
CA ASN A 45 9.89 7.79 9.10
C ASN A 45 9.73 6.29 8.91
N GLU A 46 10.48 5.52 9.70
CA GLU A 46 10.38 4.06 9.68
C GLU A 46 9.06 3.59 10.28
N VAL A 47 8.37 2.73 9.53
CA VAL A 47 7.17 2.03 9.97
C VAL A 47 7.54 0.58 10.26
N ASN A 48 7.15 0.09 11.43
CA ASN A 48 7.19 -1.32 11.80
C ASN A 48 6.06 -1.61 12.78
N ARG A 49 4.89 -1.99 12.24
CA ARG A 49 3.65 -2.19 13.00
C ARG A 49 3.16 -3.62 12.85
N ILE A 50 2.71 -4.20 13.95
CA ILE A 50 1.97 -5.46 13.93
C ILE A 50 0.50 -5.12 13.74
N ILE A 51 -0.13 -5.70 12.73
CA ILE A 51 -1.55 -5.53 12.40
C ILE A 51 -2.29 -6.80 12.79
N SER A 52 -3.52 -6.65 13.29
CA SER A 52 -4.32 -7.81 13.70
C SER A 52 -4.67 -8.68 12.49
N GLU A 53 -4.73 -10.01 12.69
CA GLU A 53 -5.10 -10.94 11.62
C GLU A 53 -6.52 -10.63 11.08
N ASP A 54 -7.45 -10.26 11.96
CA ASP A 54 -8.85 -9.97 11.59
C ASP A 54 -8.93 -8.76 10.65
N GLU A 55 -8.18 -7.69 10.93
CA GLU A 55 -8.13 -6.51 10.06
C GLU A 55 -7.52 -6.84 8.69
N VAL A 56 -6.41 -7.56 8.67
CA VAL A 56 -5.77 -7.95 7.41
C VAL A 56 -6.65 -8.89 6.61
N GLN A 57 -7.30 -9.85 7.26
CA GLN A 57 -8.18 -10.79 6.58
C GLN A 57 -9.42 -10.07 6.02
N ALA A 58 -9.97 -9.07 6.71
CA ALA A 58 -11.05 -8.25 6.18
C ALA A 58 -10.64 -7.51 4.90
N VAL A 59 -9.42 -6.98 4.84
CA VAL A 59 -8.87 -6.31 3.65
C VAL A 59 -8.66 -7.32 2.51
N ILE A 60 -8.02 -8.46 2.78
CA ILE A 60 -7.78 -9.50 1.78
C ILE A 60 -9.10 -10.01 1.21
N THR A 61 -10.09 -10.27 2.06
CA THR A 61 -11.42 -10.73 1.64
C THR A 61 -12.12 -9.69 0.76
N LYS A 62 -11.99 -8.39 1.06
CA LYS A 62 -12.53 -7.33 0.17
C LYS A 62 -11.85 -7.35 -1.20
N LEU A 63 -10.53 -7.55 -1.25
CA LEU A 63 -9.79 -7.64 -2.51
C LEU A 63 -10.21 -8.87 -3.34
N GLU A 64 -10.30 -10.04 -2.70
CA GLU A 64 -10.70 -11.29 -3.36
C GLU A 64 -12.11 -11.24 -3.96
N HIS A 65 -13.02 -10.46 -3.37
CA HIS A 65 -14.40 -10.28 -3.88
C HIS A 65 -14.56 -9.05 -4.78
N SER A 66 -13.50 -8.26 -4.98
CA SER A 66 -13.56 -7.07 -5.81
C SER A 66 -13.40 -7.42 -7.30
N LYS A 67 -14.15 -6.73 -8.15
CA LYS A 67 -14.00 -6.81 -9.60
C LYS A 67 -13.00 -5.75 -10.05
N LEU A 68 -11.71 -6.05 -9.89
CA LEU A 68 -10.65 -5.21 -10.43
C LEU A 68 -10.60 -5.39 -11.96
N PRO A 69 -10.53 -4.30 -12.74
CA PRO A 69 -10.30 -4.42 -14.18
C PRO A 69 -8.97 -5.14 -14.44
N VAL A 70 -8.99 -6.07 -15.39
CA VAL A 70 -7.87 -7.00 -15.68
C VAL A 70 -6.65 -6.27 -16.26
N LEU A 71 -6.88 -5.16 -16.96
CA LEU A 71 -5.82 -4.35 -17.53
C LEU A 71 -5.68 -3.08 -16.70
N PRO A 72 -4.57 -2.87 -15.97
CA PRO A 72 -4.23 -1.52 -15.54
C PRO A 72 -4.13 -0.68 -16.82
N SER A 73 -4.86 0.42 -16.89
CA SER A 73 -4.66 1.41 -17.94
C SER A 73 -3.21 1.88 -17.82
N GLU A 74 -2.35 1.42 -18.73
CA GLU A 74 -1.01 1.96 -18.93
C GLU A 74 -1.17 3.42 -19.34
N ILE A 75 -1.22 4.30 -18.36
CA ILE A 75 -0.94 5.71 -18.59
C ILE A 75 0.54 5.85 -18.22
N VAL A 76 1.24 6.91 -18.61
CA VAL A 76 2.56 7.25 -18.08
C VAL A 76 2.50 8.75 -17.94
N GLY A 77 2.57 9.24 -16.72
CA GLY A 77 2.63 10.66 -16.41
C GLY A 77 3.87 11.26 -17.05
N CYS A 78 3.73 12.49 -17.53
CA CYS A 78 4.75 13.17 -18.32
C CYS A 78 6.01 13.51 -17.50
N ASP A 79 5.91 13.49 -16.17
CA ASP A 79 6.98 13.82 -15.22
C ASP A 79 7.74 12.58 -14.71
N GLY A 80 7.14 11.39 -14.81
CA GLY A 80 7.67 10.12 -14.29
C GLY A 80 7.26 9.79 -12.85
N ALA A 81 6.46 10.64 -12.19
CA ALA A 81 5.92 10.35 -10.87
C ALA A 81 4.97 9.17 -10.99
N PHE A 82 4.80 8.36 -9.95
CA PHE A 82 3.71 7.38 -9.92
C PHE A 82 3.45 6.86 -8.51
N GLN A 83 2.22 6.40 -8.33
CA GLN A 83 1.83 5.52 -7.25
C GLN A 83 1.79 4.09 -7.78
N GLU A 84 2.21 3.13 -6.96
CA GLU A 84 2.24 1.71 -7.31
C GLU A 84 1.73 0.87 -6.15
N ILE A 85 0.81 -0.06 -6.45
CA ILE A 85 0.47 -1.14 -5.53
C ILE A 85 0.76 -2.50 -6.16
N LYS A 86 1.44 -3.34 -5.40
CA LYS A 86 1.82 -4.69 -5.78
C LYS A 86 1.12 -5.68 -4.87
N LEU A 87 0.34 -6.58 -5.46
CA LEU A 87 -0.29 -7.71 -4.79
C LEU A 87 0.44 -8.98 -5.20
N ALA A 88 1.10 -9.65 -4.27
CA ALA A 88 1.85 -10.87 -4.54
C ALA A 88 1.29 -12.06 -3.75
N ARG A 89 1.18 -13.22 -4.41
CA ARG A 89 0.78 -14.50 -3.80
C ARG A 89 1.69 -15.62 -4.30
N GLY A 90 2.60 -16.08 -3.44
CA GLY A 90 3.60 -17.09 -3.82
C GLY A 90 4.50 -16.57 -4.94
N VAL A 91 4.48 -17.22 -6.11
CA VAL A 91 5.27 -16.81 -7.30
C VAL A 91 4.54 -15.80 -8.19
N GLY A 92 3.21 -15.69 -8.07
CA GLY A 92 2.40 -14.78 -8.87
C GLY A 92 2.33 -13.40 -8.23
N HIS A 93 2.30 -12.36 -9.06
CA HIS A 93 2.02 -11.00 -8.60
C HIS A 93 1.34 -10.18 -9.68
N ILE A 94 0.61 -9.15 -9.24
CA ILE A 94 -0.01 -8.13 -10.08
C ILE A 94 0.47 -6.77 -9.57
N ILE A 95 0.76 -5.85 -10.50
CA ILE A 95 1.18 -4.49 -10.21
C ILE A 95 0.16 -3.56 -10.84
N TYR A 96 -0.39 -2.63 -10.06
CA TYR A 96 -1.17 -1.51 -10.57
C TYR A 96 -0.36 -0.24 -10.34
N ARG A 97 -0.25 0.58 -11.37
CA ARG A 97 0.51 1.84 -11.35
C ARG A 97 -0.35 2.96 -11.93
N TRP A 98 -0.38 4.12 -11.28
CA TRP A 98 -1.17 5.28 -11.70
C TRP A 98 -0.54 6.61 -11.26
N TRP A 99 -1.06 7.72 -11.80
CA TRP A 99 -0.53 9.09 -11.61
C TRP A 99 -1.48 10.01 -10.86
N ASP A 100 -2.79 9.81 -11.07
CA ASP A 100 -3.83 10.72 -10.61
C ASP A 100 -4.71 10.04 -9.57
N ASP A 101 -5.33 10.82 -8.68
CA ASP A 101 -6.00 10.33 -7.46
C ASP A 101 -7.26 9.49 -7.73
N GLU A 102 -7.72 9.39 -8.99
CA GLU A 102 -8.92 8.63 -9.34
C GLU A 102 -8.68 7.67 -10.53
N LEU A 103 -8.38 6.42 -10.21
CA LEU A 103 -8.56 5.31 -11.14
C LEU A 103 -10.04 4.91 -11.16
N GLU A 104 -10.80 5.39 -12.15
CA GLU A 104 -12.20 5.03 -12.32
C GLU A 104 -12.37 3.50 -12.38
N GLY A 105 -13.14 2.93 -11.44
CA GLY A 105 -13.31 1.48 -11.29
C GLY A 105 -12.36 0.77 -10.32
N TYR A 106 -11.38 1.48 -9.73
CA TYR A 106 -10.40 0.91 -8.78
C TYR A 106 -10.56 1.39 -7.34
N LYS A 107 -11.75 1.85 -6.95
CA LYS A 107 -12.08 2.31 -5.58
C LYS A 107 -11.67 1.38 -4.44
N VAL A 108 -11.49 0.08 -4.72
CA VAL A 108 -10.99 -0.89 -3.73
C VAL A 108 -9.49 -0.74 -3.48
N LEU A 109 -8.71 -0.36 -4.50
CA LEU A 109 -7.29 -0.04 -4.37
C LEU A 109 -7.11 1.26 -3.59
N ASP A 110 -7.92 2.29 -3.86
CA ASP A 110 -7.86 3.55 -3.10
C ASP A 110 -8.10 3.30 -1.61
N LYS A 111 -9.15 2.55 -1.27
CA LYS A 111 -9.42 2.14 0.12
C LYS A 111 -8.31 1.30 0.73
N LEU A 112 -7.66 0.45 -0.06
CA LEU A 112 -6.53 -0.34 0.39
C LEU A 112 -5.33 0.57 0.69
N VAL A 113 -5.04 1.53 -0.18
CA VAL A 113 -4.00 2.54 0.01
C VAL A 113 -4.28 3.35 1.27
N ASP A 114 -5.50 3.87 1.44
CA ASP A 114 -5.91 4.60 2.64
C ASP A 114 -5.68 3.78 3.91
N THR A 115 -6.04 2.50 3.88
CA THR A 115 -5.86 1.59 5.03
C THR A 115 -4.36 1.39 5.34
N LEU A 116 -3.53 1.19 4.32
CA LEU A 116 -2.08 1.05 4.50
C LEU A 116 -1.45 2.33 5.06
N LEU A 117 -1.88 3.49 4.56
CA LEU A 117 -1.43 4.80 5.03
C LEU A 117 -1.88 5.06 6.46
N GLU A 118 -3.12 4.69 6.83
CA GLU A 118 -3.63 4.80 8.19
C GLU A 118 -2.82 3.95 9.17
N TRP A 119 -2.55 2.69 8.83
CA TRP A 119 -1.71 1.81 9.64
C TRP A 119 -0.25 2.27 9.70
N GLY A 120 0.25 2.86 8.61
CA GLY A 120 1.59 3.42 8.51
C GLY A 120 1.74 4.77 9.19
N ARG A 121 0.63 5.45 9.50
CA ARG A 121 0.65 6.81 10.05
C ARG A 121 1.35 6.80 11.39
N ILE A 122 2.40 7.59 11.49
CA ILE A 122 3.04 7.88 12.76
C ILE A 122 2.30 9.08 13.33
N ASP A 123 1.49 8.86 14.36
CA ASP A 123 0.93 9.95 15.13
C ASP A 123 2.09 10.72 15.78
N TYR A 124 2.44 11.86 15.18
CA TYR A 124 3.13 12.91 15.92
C TYR A 124 2.22 13.26 17.07
N GLY A 125 2.58 12.83 18.28
CA GLY A 125 1.77 13.05 19.46
C GLY A 125 1.24 14.48 19.43
N LYS A 126 -0.09 14.62 19.54
CA LYS A 126 -0.75 15.91 19.74
C LYS A 126 0.17 16.74 20.63
N CYS A 127 0.79 17.79 20.08
CA CYS A 127 1.38 18.79 20.94
C CYS A 127 0.24 19.18 21.89
N LYS A 128 0.36 18.80 23.16
CA LYS A 128 -0.52 19.33 24.19
C LYS A 128 -0.30 20.84 24.11
N MET A 129 -1.28 21.54 23.53
CA MET A 129 -1.45 22.97 23.75
C MET A 129 -1.55 23.23 25.25
#